data_AF-A0A0D2MKK4-F1
#
_entry.id   AF-A0A0D2MKK4-F1
#
_cell.length_a   1.000
_cell.length_b   1.000
_cell.length_c   1.000
_cell.angle_alpha   90.00
_cell.angle_beta   90.00
_cell.angle_gamma   90.00
#
_symmetry.space_group_name_H-M   'P 1'
#
loop_
_entity.id
_entity.type
_entity.pdbx_description
1 polymer ?
#
loop_
_entity_poly.entity_id
_entity_poly.type
_entity_poly.pdbx_seq_one_letter_code
_entity_poly.pdbx_strand_id
1 'polypeptide(L)'
;MMICYHTMSLLTLPEGVDDCLMDALSPRELLRYSRTCKTAYSIVQNYMKHAFCVDRLLSRYFSPAEINRFRELQYRTGALISGSTALQFFDSNTYPDSDLDVYVEHRFVRTLTDWLVDIGYKYTPLSDSADMATLDAPTPLGANTLLILSISSRERTTPSLLHSRFPFHVCNEYHRPRQSLFVIPQDNI
;
A
#
# COMPACT_ATOMS: atom_id res chain seq x y z
N MET A 1 -50.20 13.43 -27.01
CA MET A 1 -49.54 12.14 -26.72
C MET A 1 -48.08 12.45 -26.42
N MET A 2 -47.77 12.83 -25.16
CA MET A 2 -46.39 13.10 -24.72
C MET A 2 -45.71 11.76 -24.54
N ILE A 3 -44.72 11.47 -25.37
CA ILE A 3 -43.76 10.41 -25.13
C ILE A 3 -42.93 10.89 -23.93
N CYS A 4 -43.28 10.42 -22.72
CA CYS A 4 -42.38 10.51 -21.58
C CYS A 4 -41.14 9.68 -21.93
N TYR A 5 -40.08 10.35 -22.37
CA TYR A 5 -38.76 9.76 -22.39
C TYR A 5 -38.41 9.48 -20.93
N HIS A 6 -38.61 8.24 -20.50
CA HIS A 6 -38.02 7.73 -19.28
C HIS A 6 -36.52 7.67 -19.56
N THR A 7 -35.84 8.80 -19.40
CA THR A 7 -34.39 8.84 -19.31
C THR A 7 -34.04 7.94 -18.14
N MET A 8 -33.57 6.72 -18.44
CA MET A 8 -32.78 5.90 -17.53
C MET A 8 -31.56 6.73 -17.15
N SER A 9 -31.76 7.61 -16.20
CA SER A 9 -30.72 8.44 -15.66
C SER A 9 -29.85 7.53 -14.81
N LEU A 10 -28.53 7.62 -14.98
CA LEU A 10 -27.56 7.00 -14.06
C LEU A 10 -27.86 7.34 -12.58
N LEU A 11 -28.67 8.38 -12.34
CA LEU A 11 -29.19 8.84 -11.04
C LEU A 11 -30.09 7.85 -10.29
N THR A 12 -30.62 6.80 -10.91
CA THR A 12 -31.50 5.82 -10.22
C THR A 12 -30.85 4.47 -9.98
N LEU A 13 -29.57 4.31 -10.33
CA LEU A 13 -28.88 3.05 -10.09
C LEU A 13 -28.43 2.97 -8.63
N PRO A 14 -28.48 1.77 -8.03
CA PRO A 14 -27.87 1.51 -6.73
C PRO A 14 -26.40 1.96 -6.71
N GLU A 15 -25.94 2.38 -5.54
CA GLU A 15 -24.57 2.79 -5.29
C GLU A 15 -23.58 1.70 -5.72
N GLY A 16 -22.61 2.03 -6.60
CA GLY A 16 -21.55 1.12 -7.05
C GLY A 16 -21.84 0.38 -8.37
N VAL A 17 -23.03 0.53 -8.97
CA VAL A 17 -23.30 -0.04 -10.31
C VAL A 17 -22.50 0.68 -11.41
N ASP A 18 -22.17 1.94 -11.16
CA ASP A 18 -21.33 2.80 -12.00
C ASP A 18 -19.83 2.50 -11.87
N ASP A 19 -19.39 1.70 -10.89
CA ASP A 19 -17.98 1.40 -10.66
C ASP A 19 -17.35 0.70 -11.88
N CYS A 20 -18.06 -0.25 -12.50
CA CYS A 20 -17.59 -0.94 -13.71
C CYS A 20 -17.39 0.03 -14.90
N LEU A 21 -18.21 1.08 -14.99
CA LEU A 21 -18.06 2.10 -16.03
C LEU A 21 -16.86 3.00 -15.72
N MET A 22 -16.64 3.34 -14.45
CA MET A 22 -15.53 4.17 -14.02
C MET A 22 -14.19 3.43 -14.11
N ASP A 23 -14.14 2.12 -13.86
CA ASP A 23 -12.96 1.26 -14.02
C ASP A 23 -12.45 1.21 -15.47
N ALA A 24 -13.35 1.41 -16.45
CA ALA A 24 -12.98 1.46 -17.86
C ALA A 24 -12.32 2.80 -18.27
N LEU A 25 -12.33 3.81 -17.39
CA LEU A 25 -11.79 5.13 -17.66
C LEU A 25 -10.39 5.28 -17.06
N SER A 26 -9.47 5.84 -17.85
CA SER A 26 -8.17 6.25 -17.30
C SER A 26 -8.33 7.35 -16.23
N PRO A 27 -7.36 7.53 -15.32
CA PRO A 27 -7.39 8.62 -14.33
C PRO A 27 -7.63 10.01 -14.95
N ARG A 28 -7.10 10.24 -16.16
CA ARG A 28 -7.31 11.47 -16.92
C ARG A 28 -8.77 11.63 -17.36
N GLU A 29 -9.40 10.55 -17.78
CA GLU A 29 -10.80 10.54 -18.23
C GLU A 29 -11.76 10.71 -17.06
N LEU A 30 -11.51 10.06 -15.92
CA LEU A 30 -12.25 10.28 -14.67
C LEU A 30 -12.23 11.76 -14.25
N LEU A 31 -11.06 12.38 -14.28
CA LEU A 31 -10.91 13.81 -13.97
C LEU A 31 -11.63 14.71 -14.99
N ARG A 32 -11.63 14.37 -16.27
CA ARG A 32 -12.41 15.13 -17.28
C ARG A 32 -13.90 14.94 -17.08
N TYR A 33 -14.35 13.71 -16.87
CA TYR A 33 -15.75 13.35 -16.66
C TYR A 33 -16.34 14.05 -15.44
N SER A 34 -15.63 14.02 -14.30
CA SER A 34 -16.02 14.72 -13.07
C SER A 34 -16.21 16.24 -13.22
N ARG A 35 -15.61 16.86 -14.25
CA ARG A 35 -15.72 18.30 -14.51
C ARG A 35 -16.88 18.69 -15.42
N THR A 36 -17.62 17.71 -15.96
CA THR A 36 -18.74 17.98 -16.88
C THR A 36 -19.97 18.51 -16.16
N CYS A 37 -20.32 17.95 -15.00
CA CYS A 37 -21.45 18.39 -14.18
C CYS A 37 -21.32 17.90 -12.73
N LYS A 38 -22.16 18.43 -11.82
CA LYS A 38 -22.18 18.03 -10.40
C LYS A 38 -22.50 16.56 -10.18
N THR A 39 -23.32 15.97 -11.06
CA THR A 39 -23.67 14.55 -11.00
C THR A 39 -22.47 13.67 -11.32
N ALA A 40 -21.80 13.91 -12.45
CA ALA A 40 -20.58 13.19 -12.83
C ALA A 40 -19.48 13.38 -11.78
N TYR A 41 -19.37 14.57 -11.19
CA TYR A 41 -18.50 14.82 -10.05
C TYR A 41 -18.81 13.87 -8.89
N SER A 42 -20.08 13.78 -8.45
CA SER A 42 -20.49 12.92 -7.34
C SER A 42 -20.22 11.45 -7.60
N ILE A 43 -20.50 10.98 -8.82
CA ILE A 43 -20.23 9.61 -9.28
C ILE A 43 -18.74 9.30 -9.15
N VAL A 44 -17.88 10.13 -9.73
CA VAL A 44 -16.42 9.92 -9.66
C VAL A 44 -15.91 9.99 -8.23
N GLN A 45 -16.43 10.91 -7.40
CA GLN A 45 -16.05 10.95 -5.98
C GLN A 45 -16.44 9.68 -5.23
N ASN A 46 -17.59 9.07 -5.56
CA ASN A 46 -18.01 7.84 -4.92
C ASN A 46 -17.17 6.65 -5.37
N TYR A 47 -16.97 6.51 -6.68
CA TYR A 47 -16.05 5.56 -7.26
C TYR A 47 -14.66 5.65 -6.62
N MET A 48 -14.11 6.87 -6.48
CA MET A 48 -12.78 7.06 -5.88
C MET A 48 -12.70 6.54 -4.43
N LYS A 49 -13.78 6.67 -3.64
CA LYS A 49 -13.83 6.12 -2.27
C LYS A 49 -13.81 4.59 -2.28
N HIS A 50 -14.48 3.95 -3.24
CA HIS A 50 -14.56 2.50 -3.34
C HIS A 50 -13.32 1.88 -3.99
N ALA A 51 -12.80 2.50 -5.05
CA ALA A 51 -11.62 2.05 -5.78
C ALA A 51 -10.34 2.22 -4.96
N PHE A 52 -10.18 3.37 -4.30
CA PHE A 52 -8.96 3.76 -3.59
C PHE A 52 -9.11 3.67 -2.06
N CYS A 53 -9.66 2.56 -1.58
CA CYS A 53 -9.80 2.29 -0.14
C CYS A 53 -8.50 1.70 0.45
N VAL A 54 -7.78 2.50 1.23
CA VAL A 54 -6.51 2.08 1.87
C VAL A 54 -6.72 0.93 2.86
N ASP A 55 -7.85 0.90 3.56
CA ASP A 55 -8.14 -0.17 4.54
C ASP A 55 -8.27 -1.53 3.84
N ARG A 56 -8.83 -1.56 2.62
CA ARG A 56 -8.90 -2.76 1.78
C ARG A 56 -7.51 -3.21 1.31
N LEU A 57 -6.60 -2.27 1.06
CA LEU A 57 -5.21 -2.60 0.72
C LEU A 57 -4.48 -3.20 1.93
N LEU A 58 -4.68 -2.62 3.11
CA LEU A 58 -3.99 -3.00 4.33
C LEU A 58 -4.55 -4.25 5.01
N SER A 59 -5.78 -4.67 4.70
CA SER A 59 -6.45 -5.82 5.32
C SER A 59 -5.71 -7.15 5.14
N ARG A 60 -4.82 -7.25 4.13
CA ARG A 60 -3.96 -8.43 3.91
C ARG A 60 -2.83 -8.56 4.94
N TYR A 61 -2.45 -7.44 5.57
CA TYR A 61 -1.34 -7.36 6.50
C TYR A 61 -1.84 -7.18 7.94
N PHE A 62 -2.92 -6.43 8.12
CA PHE A 62 -3.38 -5.96 9.42
C PHE A 62 -4.88 -6.20 9.61
N SER A 63 -5.28 -6.53 10.84
CA SER A 63 -6.67 -6.49 11.30
C SER A 63 -7.20 -5.04 11.37
N PRO A 64 -8.52 -4.81 11.43
CA PRO A 64 -9.07 -3.46 11.46
C PRO A 64 -8.52 -2.55 12.56
N ALA A 65 -8.25 -3.10 13.76
CA ALA A 65 -7.64 -2.34 14.85
C ALA A 65 -6.17 -2.00 14.57
N GLU A 66 -5.41 -2.95 14.00
CA GLU A 66 -4.01 -2.76 13.61
C GLU A 66 -3.89 -1.76 12.45
N ILE A 67 -4.84 -1.73 11.51
CA ILE A 67 -4.91 -0.72 10.43
C ILE A 67 -5.00 0.69 11.04
N ASN A 68 -5.95 0.92 11.96
CA ASN A 68 -6.09 2.21 12.62
C ASN A 68 -4.80 2.64 13.32
N ARG A 69 -4.14 1.70 14.01
CA ARG A 69 -2.87 1.96 14.68
C ARG A 69 -1.74 2.26 13.69
N PHE A 70 -1.67 1.53 12.58
CA PHE A 70 -0.70 1.79 11.52
C PHE A 70 -0.90 3.19 10.93
N ARG A 71 -2.15 3.59 10.66
CA ARG A 71 -2.48 4.93 10.13
C ARG A 71 -2.09 6.05 11.11
N GLU A 72 -2.26 5.84 12.41
CA GLU A 72 -1.75 6.75 13.44
C GLU A 72 -0.21 6.84 13.40
N LEU A 73 0.48 5.71 13.26
CA LEU A 73 1.95 5.68 13.13
C LEU A 73 2.40 6.40 11.85
N GLN A 74 1.71 6.22 10.72
CA GLN A 74 1.98 6.97 9.49
C GLN A 74 1.85 8.48 9.71
N TYR A 75 0.79 8.92 10.37
CA TYR A 75 0.57 10.34 10.70
C TYR A 75 1.70 10.92 11.57
N ARG A 76 2.14 10.16 12.59
CA ARG A 76 3.15 10.63 13.55
C ARG A 76 4.59 10.60 13.02
N THR A 77 4.89 9.65 12.13
CA THR A 77 6.28 9.38 11.69
C THR A 77 6.55 9.82 10.26
N GLY A 78 5.51 10.12 9.48
CA GLY A 78 5.63 10.36 8.05
C GLY A 78 5.83 9.09 7.22
N ALA A 79 5.55 7.91 7.79
CA ALA A 79 5.74 6.64 7.10
C ALA A 79 4.82 6.51 5.87
N LEU A 80 5.40 6.11 4.73
CA LEU A 80 4.74 6.11 3.43
C LEU A 80 4.75 4.71 2.80
N ILE A 81 3.59 4.27 2.29
CA ILE A 81 3.48 3.02 1.53
C ILE A 81 4.14 3.20 0.16
N SER A 82 4.88 2.19 -0.28
CA SER A 82 5.71 2.20 -1.48
C SER A 82 5.62 0.87 -2.24
N GLY A 83 6.48 0.71 -3.24
CA GLY A 83 6.70 -0.54 -3.94
C GLY A 83 5.53 -0.96 -4.82
N SER A 84 5.46 -2.26 -5.09
CA SER A 84 4.39 -2.85 -5.90
C SER A 84 3.01 -2.69 -5.25
N THR A 85 2.93 -2.66 -3.92
CA THR A 85 1.69 -2.39 -3.19
C THR A 85 1.15 -0.97 -3.44
N ALA A 86 2.02 0.05 -3.53
CA ALA A 86 1.59 1.41 -3.90
C ALA A 86 1.09 1.47 -5.36
N LEU A 87 1.73 0.74 -6.28
CA LEU A 87 1.27 0.64 -7.67
C LEU A 87 -0.08 -0.10 -7.76
N GLN A 88 -0.26 -1.18 -7.00
CA GLN A 88 -1.52 -1.93 -6.88
C GLN A 88 -2.69 -1.01 -6.55
N PHE A 89 -2.45 -0.07 -5.63
CA PHE A 89 -3.47 0.89 -5.20
C PHE A 89 -3.93 1.80 -6.34
N PHE A 90 -3.04 2.19 -7.25
CA PHE A 90 -3.37 3.10 -8.36
C PHE A 90 -3.81 2.39 -9.64
N ASP A 91 -3.39 1.14 -9.86
CA ASP A 91 -3.62 0.42 -11.12
C ASP A 91 -4.85 -0.49 -11.09
N SER A 92 -5.57 -0.59 -9.95
CA SER A 92 -6.69 -1.53 -9.71
C SER A 92 -6.39 -3.01 -9.97
N ASN A 93 -5.20 -3.34 -10.50
CA ASN A 93 -4.69 -4.68 -10.69
C ASN A 93 -4.22 -5.25 -9.37
N THR A 94 -4.55 -6.51 -9.09
CA THR A 94 -4.07 -7.19 -7.88
C THR A 94 -2.74 -7.88 -8.13
N TYR A 95 -1.73 -7.55 -7.32
CA TYR A 95 -0.50 -8.31 -7.20
C TYR A 95 -0.63 -9.22 -5.97
N PRO A 96 -0.95 -10.51 -6.13
CA PRO A 96 -1.21 -11.40 -4.99
C PRO A 96 0.03 -11.66 -4.13
N ASP A 97 1.21 -11.63 -4.75
CA ASP A 97 2.48 -11.94 -4.08
C ASP A 97 3.26 -10.70 -3.62
N SER A 98 2.69 -9.50 -3.73
CA SER A 98 3.38 -8.28 -3.29
C SER A 98 3.54 -8.23 -1.78
N ASP A 99 4.70 -7.80 -1.31
CA ASP A 99 4.92 -7.34 0.06
C ASP A 99 4.46 -5.88 0.21
N LEU A 100 4.20 -5.46 1.45
CA LEU A 100 3.95 -4.06 1.80
C LEU A 100 5.29 -3.39 2.11
N ASP A 101 5.75 -2.55 1.19
CA ASP A 101 6.92 -1.71 1.38
C ASP A 101 6.53 -0.40 2.08
N VAL A 102 7.21 -0.06 3.17
CA VAL A 102 7.00 1.17 3.94
C VAL A 102 8.30 1.95 4.06
N TYR A 103 8.31 3.16 3.52
CA TYR A 103 9.37 4.14 3.76
C TYR A 103 9.17 4.79 5.14
N VAL A 104 10.23 4.82 5.94
CA VAL A 104 10.22 5.46 7.27
C VAL A 104 11.53 6.21 7.50
N GLU A 105 11.47 7.34 8.20
CA GLU A 105 12.67 8.03 8.64
C GLU A 105 13.41 7.18 9.68
N HIS A 106 14.74 7.05 9.57
CA HIS A 106 15.55 6.19 10.44
C HIS A 106 15.26 6.38 11.93
N ARG A 107 15.04 7.62 12.40
CA ARG A 107 14.73 7.89 13.82
C ARG A 107 13.44 7.23 14.32
N PHE A 108 12.51 6.89 13.43
CA PHE A 108 11.23 6.27 13.75
C PHE A 108 11.16 4.79 13.38
N VAL A 109 12.21 4.23 12.79
CA VAL A 109 12.22 2.81 12.38
C VAL A 109 11.94 1.90 13.57
N ARG A 110 12.58 2.16 14.71
CA ARG A 110 12.42 1.36 15.93
C ARG A 110 10.98 1.39 16.43
N THR A 111 10.33 2.56 16.43
CA THR A 111 8.92 2.69 16.83
C THR A 111 8.00 1.84 15.95
N LEU A 112 8.25 1.81 14.64
CA LEU A 112 7.44 1.04 13.71
C LEU A 112 7.73 -0.47 13.82
N THR A 113 9.00 -0.85 13.99
CA THR A 113 9.39 -2.26 14.14
C THR A 113 8.96 -2.86 15.46
N ASP A 114 9.04 -2.12 16.56
CA ASP A 114 8.60 -2.59 17.88
C ASP A 114 7.09 -2.86 17.85
N TRP A 115 6.31 -1.96 17.24
CA TRP A 115 4.88 -2.19 17.04
C TRP A 115 4.60 -3.42 16.16
N LEU A 116 5.35 -3.62 15.07
CA LEU A 116 5.21 -4.81 14.22
C LEU A 116 5.49 -6.09 15.04
N VAL A 117 6.52 -6.09 15.88
CA VAL A 117 6.83 -7.20 16.77
C VAL A 117 5.71 -7.46 17.78
N ASP A 118 5.15 -6.41 18.37
CA ASP A 118 4.03 -6.50 19.32
C ASP A 118 2.79 -7.14 18.68
N ILE A 119 2.56 -6.93 17.38
CA ILE A 119 1.44 -7.51 16.63
C ILE A 119 1.81 -8.85 15.95
N GLY A 120 2.90 -9.49 16.38
CA GLY A 120 3.27 -10.85 15.99
C GLY A 120 4.06 -10.95 14.68
N TYR A 121 4.71 -9.88 14.23
CA TYR A 121 5.67 -9.97 13.13
C TYR A 121 7.10 -10.19 13.65
N LYS A 122 7.92 -10.95 12.93
CA LYS A 122 9.32 -11.28 13.26
C LYS A 122 10.27 -10.70 12.25
N TYR A 123 11.31 -10.04 12.74
CA TYR A 123 12.39 -9.56 11.89
C TYR A 123 13.15 -10.71 11.22
N THR A 124 13.36 -10.59 9.91
CA THR A 124 14.23 -11.46 9.11
C THR A 124 15.31 -10.60 8.46
N PRO A 125 16.59 -10.85 8.73
CA PRO A 125 17.66 -10.17 8.00
C PRO A 125 17.67 -10.62 6.54
N LEU A 126 17.93 -9.69 5.63
CA LEU A 126 18.07 -10.04 4.21
C LEU A 126 19.32 -10.92 4.06
N SER A 127 19.16 -12.13 3.53
CA SER A 127 20.20 -13.17 3.49
C SER A 127 21.46 -12.83 2.68
N ASP A 128 21.46 -11.73 1.91
CA ASP A 128 22.66 -11.22 1.21
C ASP A 128 23.36 -10.07 1.97
N SER A 129 22.82 -9.64 3.11
CA SER A 129 23.34 -8.51 3.90
C SER A 129 24.13 -8.95 5.12
N ALA A 130 25.08 -9.87 4.93
CA ALA A 130 26.04 -10.27 5.98
C ALA A 130 26.86 -9.08 6.55
N ASP A 131 26.79 -7.89 5.92
CA ASP A 131 27.56 -6.71 6.30
C ASP A 131 26.73 -5.47 6.71
N MET A 132 25.40 -5.55 6.86
CA MET A 132 24.60 -4.36 7.19
C MET A 132 24.12 -4.32 8.65
N ALA A 133 24.88 -3.53 9.43
CA ALA A 133 24.46 -2.74 10.57
C ALA A 133 23.29 -3.30 11.41
N THR A 134 23.66 -3.88 12.55
CA THR A 134 22.83 -3.97 13.75
C THR A 134 22.03 -2.67 13.95
N LEU A 135 20.79 -2.77 14.41
CA LEU A 135 19.91 -1.63 14.79
C LEU A 135 20.51 -0.68 15.85
N ASP A 136 21.73 -0.98 16.32
CA ASP A 136 22.52 -0.27 17.32
C ASP A 136 23.85 0.29 16.75
N ALA A 137 24.13 0.13 15.44
CA ALA A 137 25.31 0.72 14.83
C ALA A 137 25.17 2.25 14.80
N PRO A 138 26.14 3.02 15.33
CA PRO A 138 26.10 4.47 15.28
C PRO A 138 26.12 4.92 13.82
N THR A 139 24.98 5.36 13.30
CA THR A 139 24.90 6.02 12.00
C THR A 139 25.74 7.30 12.08
N PRO A 140 26.59 7.60 11.08
CA PRO A 140 27.36 8.84 11.09
C PRO A 140 26.40 10.03 11.18
N LEU A 141 26.61 10.84 12.22
CA LEU A 141 25.86 12.04 12.56
C LEU A 141 25.56 12.88 11.30
N GLY A 142 24.28 13.05 10.96
CA GLY A 142 23.83 14.03 9.97
C GLY A 142 23.01 13.51 8.79
N ALA A 143 22.73 12.21 8.69
CA ALA A 143 21.93 11.68 7.59
C ALA A 143 20.47 11.44 8.00
N ASN A 144 19.54 12.24 7.47
CA ASN A 144 18.11 11.91 7.38
C ASN A 144 17.95 10.70 6.44
N THR A 145 18.33 9.52 6.90
CA THR A 145 18.28 8.30 6.10
C THR A 145 16.85 7.77 6.13
N LEU A 146 16.28 7.59 4.94
CA LEU A 146 15.00 6.91 4.76
C LEU A 146 15.28 5.41 4.65
N LEU A 147 14.59 4.61 5.44
CA LEU A 147 14.66 3.16 5.43
C LEU A 147 13.43 2.56 4.78
N ILE A 148 13.59 1.36 4.20
CA ILE A 148 12.47 0.57 3.66
C ILE A 148 12.25 -0.63 4.57
N LEU A 149 11.03 -0.76 5.07
CA LEU A 149 10.52 -1.98 5.71
C LEU A 149 9.66 -2.74 4.70
N SER A 150 9.98 -4.00 4.43
CA SER A 150 9.16 -4.88 3.61
C SER A 150 8.41 -5.85 4.52
N ILE A 151 7.08 -5.80 4.47
CA ILE A 151 6.18 -6.53 5.38
C ILE A 151 5.39 -7.54 4.56
N SER A 152 5.48 -8.82 4.91
CA SER A 152 4.75 -9.86 4.17
C SER A 152 3.28 -10.00 4.60
N SER A 153 2.44 -10.38 3.64
CA SER A 153 1.02 -10.67 3.88
C SER A 153 0.85 -11.86 4.84
N ARG A 154 -0.18 -11.80 5.69
CA ARG A 154 -0.56 -12.92 6.58
C ARG A 154 -1.16 -14.11 5.83
N GLU A 155 -1.60 -13.91 4.58
CA GLU A 155 -2.25 -14.95 3.75
C GLU A 155 -1.26 -15.93 3.08
N ARG A 156 0.06 -15.69 3.15
CA ARG A 156 1.10 -16.63 2.66
C ARG A 156 1.30 -17.81 3.62
N THR A 157 0.38 -18.77 3.58
CA THR A 157 0.40 -20.04 4.36
C THR A 157 0.85 -21.26 3.54
N THR A 158 1.84 -21.14 2.65
CA THR A 158 2.53 -22.31 2.07
C THR A 158 4.06 -22.18 2.12
N PRO A 159 4.79 -23.17 2.68
CA PRO A 159 6.23 -23.09 2.91
C PRO A 159 7.10 -23.33 1.66
N SER A 160 6.56 -23.30 0.44
CA SER A 160 7.29 -23.78 -0.76
C SER A 160 7.89 -22.70 -1.67
N LEU A 161 7.78 -21.39 -1.37
CA LEU A 161 8.26 -20.35 -2.30
C LEU A 161 9.07 -19.22 -1.63
N LEU A 162 10.01 -19.58 -0.76
CA LEU A 162 11.10 -18.68 -0.33
C LEU A 162 12.16 -18.43 -1.43
N HIS A 163 11.98 -18.96 -2.65
CA HIS A 163 13.02 -18.98 -3.69
C HIS A 163 12.75 -18.14 -4.95
N SER A 164 11.60 -17.48 -5.10
CA SER A 164 11.38 -16.59 -6.24
C SER A 164 11.58 -15.13 -5.83
N ARG A 165 12.86 -14.70 -5.79
CA ARG A 165 13.23 -13.29 -5.95
C ARG A 165 12.57 -12.78 -7.22
N PHE A 166 11.65 -11.82 -7.12
CA PHE A 166 11.24 -11.04 -8.28
C PHE A 166 12.25 -9.92 -8.53
N PRO A 167 12.88 -9.85 -9.72
CA PRO A 167 13.84 -8.83 -10.06
C PRO A 167 13.10 -7.61 -10.59
N PHE A 168 12.56 -6.76 -9.72
CA PHE A 168 12.17 -5.41 -10.13
C PHE A 168 13.32 -4.44 -9.88
N HIS A 169 14.28 -4.46 -10.82
CA HIS A 169 15.17 -3.34 -11.07
C HIS A 169 14.31 -2.17 -11.58
N VAL A 170 13.86 -1.32 -10.67
CA VAL A 170 13.69 0.11 -10.97
C VAL A 170 14.89 0.81 -10.33
N CYS A 171 15.99 0.81 -11.10
CA CYS A 171 17.09 1.74 -10.90
C CYS A 171 16.56 3.14 -11.22
N ASN A 172 16.45 3.98 -10.19
CA ASN A 172 16.78 5.37 -10.37
C ASN A 172 17.89 5.67 -9.35
N GLU A 173 19.07 5.96 -9.86
CA GLU A 173 20.28 6.23 -9.12
C GLU A 173 20.08 7.47 -8.23
N TYR A 174 19.87 7.26 -6.93
CA TYR A 174 20.33 8.22 -5.94
C TYR A 174 21.16 7.47 -4.90
N HIS A 175 22.43 7.85 -4.89
CA HIS A 175 23.57 7.19 -4.31
C HIS A 175 23.52 7.19 -2.77
N ARG A 176 22.82 6.24 -2.15
CA ARG A 176 23.03 5.84 -0.74
C ARG A 176 22.74 4.35 -0.53
N PRO A 177 23.49 3.67 0.36
CA PRO A 177 23.27 2.25 0.64
C PRO A 177 21.85 2.05 1.20
N ARG A 178 21.06 1.21 0.51
CA ARG A 178 19.71 0.82 0.91
C ARG A 178 19.81 -0.19 2.05
N GLN A 179 19.27 0.14 3.21
CA GLN A 179 19.05 -0.81 4.30
C GLN A 179 17.57 -1.23 4.22
N SER A 180 17.35 -2.51 3.89
CA SER A 180 16.01 -3.11 3.81
C SER A 180 15.82 -4.07 4.97
N LEU A 181 14.74 -3.89 5.73
CA LEU A 181 14.35 -4.74 6.84
C LEU A 181 13.15 -5.60 6.42
N PHE A 182 13.19 -6.92 6.61
CA PHE A 182 12.09 -7.81 6.26
C PHE A 182 11.36 -8.31 7.51
N VAL A 183 10.03 -8.40 7.48
CA VAL A 183 9.25 -8.85 8.65
C VAL A 183 8.14 -9.84 8.26
N ILE A 184 8.05 -10.98 8.98
CA ILE A 184 7.12 -12.10 8.69
C ILE A 184 6.18 -12.45 9.86
N PRO A 185 4.94 -12.91 9.65
CA PRO A 185 4.03 -13.31 10.73
C PRO A 185 4.57 -14.49 11.59
N GLN A 186 4.22 -14.51 12.88
CA GLN A 186 4.75 -15.44 13.90
C GLN A 186 4.27 -16.89 13.76
N ASP A 187 3.13 -17.15 13.13
CA ASP A 187 2.52 -18.49 13.00
C ASP A 187 3.27 -19.44 12.04
N ASN A 188 4.51 -19.10 11.65
CA ASN A 188 5.23 -19.72 10.54
C ASN A 188 6.67 -20.18 10.92
N ILE A 189 6.89 -20.68 12.15
CA ILE A 189 8.09 -21.47 12.52
C ILE A 189 7.65 -22.80 13.14
#